data_AF-A0A094KHX4-F1
#
_entry.id   AF-A0A094KHX4-F1
#
_cell.length_a   1.000
_cell.length_b   1.000
_cell.length_c   1.000
_cell.angle_alpha   90.00
_cell.angle_beta   90.00
_cell.angle_gamma   90.00
#
_symmetry.space_group_name_H-M   'P 1'
#
loop_
_entity.id
_entity.type
_entity.pdbx_description
1 polymer ?
#
loop_
_entity_poly.entity_id
_entity_poly.type
_entity_poly.pdbx_seq_one_letter_code
_entity_poly.pdbx_strand_id
1 'polypeptide(L)'
;MKKSIMLAVISIVLMMPQVSFAKIIISDGDLAAITGQDSISIDMSKLRPLRNVSNLSIIWDDADGFSEYTDPGYFGTTDFTISGETTKFNGSVTLDITYNNGVTLVKATTPEIIIGGTTGMNIDATIKLGTDNTLSGTQTLGALYVGGIKADIPPGQVTITLRPYSYGIYGSGLYFAQ
;
A
#
# COMPACT_ATOMS: atom_id res chain seq x y z
N MET A 1 -47.74 -61.29 -5.68
CA MET A 1 -47.47 -59.92 -6.19
C MET A 1 -46.88 -58.98 -5.14
N LYS A 2 -47.36 -58.96 -3.89
CA LYS A 2 -46.81 -58.06 -2.84
C LYS A 2 -45.35 -58.37 -2.43
N LYS A 3 -44.96 -59.65 -2.38
CA LYS A 3 -43.60 -60.08 -1.98
C LYS A 3 -42.53 -59.88 -3.07
N SER A 4 -42.90 -59.96 -4.35
CA SER A 4 -41.99 -59.78 -5.48
C SER A 4 -41.65 -58.31 -5.72
N ILE A 5 -42.60 -57.40 -5.50
CA ILE A 5 -42.37 -55.95 -5.59
C ILE A 5 -41.43 -55.48 -4.48
N MET A 6 -41.55 -56.00 -3.27
CA MET A 6 -40.66 -55.66 -2.15
C MET A 6 -39.20 -56.04 -2.42
N LEU A 7 -38.96 -57.21 -3.05
CA LEU A 7 -37.61 -57.64 -3.44
C LEU A 7 -37.01 -56.72 -4.52
N ALA A 8 -37.82 -56.27 -5.47
CA ALA A 8 -37.38 -55.36 -6.54
C ALA A 8 -37.00 -53.97 -5.99
N VAL A 9 -37.75 -53.46 -5.00
CA VAL A 9 -37.44 -52.17 -4.38
C VAL A 9 -36.16 -52.24 -3.56
N ILE A 10 -35.93 -53.33 -2.81
CA ILE A 10 -34.70 -53.54 -2.04
C ILE A 10 -33.48 -53.65 -2.97
N SER A 11 -33.62 -54.36 -4.09
CA SER A 11 -32.51 -54.50 -5.05
C SER A 11 -32.17 -53.19 -5.76
N ILE A 12 -33.16 -52.34 -6.05
CA ILE A 12 -32.90 -50.98 -6.58
C ILE A 12 -32.19 -50.10 -5.55
N VAL A 13 -32.59 -50.16 -4.27
CA VAL A 13 -31.93 -49.38 -3.19
C VAL A 13 -30.50 -49.87 -2.93
N LEU A 14 -30.23 -51.18 -3.06
CA LEU A 14 -28.88 -51.75 -2.94
C LEU A 14 -27.99 -51.47 -4.17
N MET A 15 -28.59 -51.21 -5.33
CA MET A 15 -27.89 -50.88 -6.58
C MET A 15 -27.73 -49.38 -6.81
N MET A 16 -28.37 -48.53 -5.99
CA MET A 16 -28.07 -47.12 -5.97
C MET A 16 -26.68 -46.94 -5.37
N PRO A 17 -25.70 -46.34 -6.09
CA PRO A 17 -24.43 -45.98 -5.49
C PRO A 17 -24.76 -45.04 -4.34
N GLN A 18 -24.51 -45.49 -3.11
CA GLN A 18 -24.71 -44.68 -1.92
C GLN A 18 -24.07 -43.34 -2.18
N VAL A 19 -24.90 -42.29 -2.18
CA VAL A 19 -24.56 -40.94 -2.62
C VAL A 19 -23.23 -40.57 -1.99
N SER A 20 -22.17 -40.66 -2.79
CA SER A 20 -20.84 -40.25 -2.37
C SER A 20 -20.91 -38.74 -2.35
N PHE A 21 -21.31 -38.20 -1.20
CA PHE A 21 -20.92 -36.85 -0.85
C PHE A 21 -19.41 -36.90 -0.70
N ALA A 22 -18.70 -36.74 -1.82
CA ALA A 22 -17.36 -36.19 -1.80
C ALA A 22 -17.49 -34.73 -1.31
N LYS A 23 -17.81 -34.56 -0.03
CA LYS A 23 -17.31 -33.43 0.71
C LYS A 23 -15.82 -33.63 0.62
N ILE A 24 -15.15 -32.84 -0.21
CA ILE A 24 -13.70 -32.72 -0.16
C ILE A 24 -13.42 -32.16 1.23
N ILE A 25 -13.32 -33.04 2.21
CA ILE A 25 -12.72 -32.75 3.48
C ILE A 25 -11.25 -32.66 3.10
N ILE A 26 -10.78 -31.43 2.90
CA ILE A 26 -9.35 -31.14 2.87
C ILE A 26 -8.83 -31.71 4.17
N SER A 27 -8.12 -32.83 4.09
CA SER A 27 -7.51 -33.44 5.26
C SER A 27 -6.40 -32.51 5.76
N ASP A 28 -6.00 -32.60 7.02
CA ASP A 28 -4.86 -31.82 7.53
C ASP A 28 -3.59 -32.09 6.70
N GLY A 29 -3.50 -33.25 6.04
CA GLY A 29 -2.48 -33.58 5.05
C GLY A 29 -2.58 -32.80 3.74
N ASP A 30 -3.81 -32.57 3.23
CA ASP A 30 -4.05 -31.71 2.07
C ASP A 30 -3.82 -30.22 2.41
N LEU A 31 -4.13 -29.82 3.65
CA LEU A 31 -3.81 -28.47 4.14
C LEU A 31 -2.30 -28.30 4.31
N ALA A 32 -1.58 -29.30 4.83
CA ALA A 32 -0.11 -29.31 4.90
C ALA A 32 0.52 -29.26 3.50
N ALA A 33 -0.08 -29.91 2.49
CA ALA A 33 0.35 -29.79 1.10
C ALA A 33 0.11 -28.39 0.50
N ILE A 34 -0.82 -27.60 1.07
CA ILE A 34 -1.10 -26.21 0.69
C ILE A 34 -0.24 -25.20 1.50
N THR A 35 0.41 -25.61 2.61
CA THR A 35 1.17 -24.70 3.49
C THR A 35 2.46 -24.08 2.91
N GLY A 36 2.78 -24.31 1.64
CA GLY A 36 3.92 -23.66 1.00
C GLY A 36 3.67 -23.45 -0.49
N GLN A 37 3.15 -22.30 -0.88
CA GLN A 37 3.60 -21.74 -2.15
C GLN A 37 5.04 -21.28 -1.90
N ASP A 38 6.00 -21.93 -2.57
CA ASP A 38 7.44 -21.69 -2.42
C ASP A 38 7.85 -20.22 -2.57
N SER A 39 6.99 -19.38 -3.16
CA SER A 39 7.10 -17.93 -3.08
C SER A 39 5.84 -17.25 -3.59
N ILE A 40 5.40 -16.19 -2.90
CA ILE A 40 4.40 -15.24 -3.43
C ILE A 40 5.17 -14.02 -3.90
N SER A 41 5.06 -13.69 -5.20
CA SER A 41 5.65 -12.48 -5.77
C SER A 41 4.55 -11.48 -6.14
N ILE A 42 4.62 -10.29 -5.56
CA ILE A 42 3.72 -9.17 -5.87
C ILE A 42 4.48 -8.17 -6.72
N ASP A 43 4.02 -8.00 -7.96
CA ASP A 43 4.55 -7.03 -8.91
C ASP A 43 4.03 -5.62 -8.57
N MET A 44 4.91 -4.80 -7.98
CA MET A 44 4.58 -3.44 -7.57
C MET A 44 4.74 -2.42 -8.69
N SER A 45 5.26 -2.82 -9.87
CA SER A 45 5.47 -1.93 -11.02
C SER A 45 4.17 -1.41 -11.65
N LYS A 46 3.04 -2.05 -11.32
CA LYS A 46 1.71 -1.72 -11.86
C LYS A 46 0.86 -0.85 -10.94
N LEU A 47 1.34 -0.54 -9.73
CA LEU A 47 0.65 0.41 -8.86
C LEU A 47 0.80 1.81 -9.43
N ARG A 48 -0.34 2.44 -9.74
CA ARG A 48 -0.35 3.75 -10.39
C ARG A 48 0.34 4.76 -9.46
N PRO A 49 1.22 5.62 -9.98
CA PRO A 49 1.83 6.67 -9.18
C PRO A 49 0.74 7.53 -8.54
N LEU A 50 0.97 7.93 -7.28
CA LEU A 50 0.10 8.88 -6.59
C LEU A 50 0.05 10.16 -7.45
N ARG A 51 -1.16 10.56 -7.84
CA ARG A 51 -1.36 11.60 -8.85
C ARG A 51 -0.95 12.99 -8.33
N ASN A 52 -0.57 13.85 -9.26
CA ASN A 52 -0.24 15.27 -9.06
C ASN A 52 -1.25 15.98 -8.16
N VAL A 53 -0.74 16.90 -7.34
CA VAL A 53 -1.54 17.86 -6.59
C VAL A 53 -1.46 19.19 -7.31
N SER A 54 -2.59 19.82 -7.62
CA SER A 54 -2.64 21.09 -8.34
C SER A 54 -3.62 22.06 -7.70
N ASN A 55 -3.37 23.35 -7.90
CA ASN A 55 -4.26 24.45 -7.51
C ASN A 55 -4.50 24.55 -6.00
N LEU A 56 -3.49 24.23 -5.20
CA LEU A 56 -3.51 24.55 -3.77
C LEU A 56 -3.02 25.99 -3.53
N SER A 57 -3.53 26.60 -2.48
CA SER A 57 -3.00 27.84 -1.91
C SER A 57 -2.63 27.60 -0.45
N ILE A 58 -1.43 27.99 -0.06
CA ILE A 58 -1.01 28.02 1.34
C ILE A 58 -0.98 29.49 1.74
N ILE A 59 -1.80 29.85 2.72
CA ILE A 59 -2.00 31.24 3.12
C ILE A 59 -1.69 31.35 4.59
N TRP A 60 -0.84 32.31 4.92
CA TRP A 60 -0.61 32.79 6.27
C TRP A 60 -1.32 34.14 6.37
N ASP A 61 -2.32 34.19 7.22
CA ASP A 61 -3.08 35.40 7.51
C ASP A 61 -2.66 35.99 8.84
N ASP A 62 -2.65 37.32 8.87
CA ASP A 62 -2.66 38.11 10.08
C ASP A 62 -3.78 39.13 9.95
N ALA A 63 -4.92 38.80 10.55
CA ALA A 63 -6.12 39.63 10.47
C ALA A 63 -6.02 40.89 11.34
N ASP A 64 -5.13 40.90 12.34
CA ASP A 64 -5.00 41.98 13.33
C ASP A 64 -3.73 42.84 13.11
N GLY A 65 -2.83 42.39 12.22
CA GLY A 65 -1.57 43.07 11.92
C GLY A 65 -0.45 42.79 12.93
N PHE A 66 0.77 43.26 12.61
CA PHE A 66 1.97 43.01 13.42
C PHE A 66 2.64 44.31 13.89
N SER A 67 2.52 44.61 15.19
CA SER A 67 3.21 45.72 15.87
C SER A 67 2.90 47.09 15.26
N GLU A 68 3.87 47.74 14.61
CA GLU A 68 3.72 49.04 13.97
C GLU A 68 2.88 48.98 12.67
N TYR A 69 2.64 47.77 12.15
CA TYR A 69 1.82 47.52 10.97
C TYR A 69 0.43 47.04 11.41
N THR A 70 -0.49 47.98 11.55
CA THR A 70 -1.85 47.72 12.07
C THR A 70 -2.84 47.21 11.01
N ASP A 71 -2.43 47.15 9.75
CA ASP A 71 -3.28 46.69 8.65
C ASP A 71 -3.22 45.16 8.51
N PRO A 72 -4.32 44.49 8.16
CA PRO A 72 -4.33 43.06 7.88
C PRO A 72 -3.37 42.70 6.75
N GLY A 73 -2.60 41.62 6.95
CA GLY A 73 -1.63 41.13 5.99
C GLY A 73 -1.90 39.69 5.59
N TYR A 74 -1.98 39.42 4.28
CA TYR A 74 -2.16 38.06 3.77
C TYR A 74 -1.00 37.70 2.87
N PHE A 75 -0.19 36.74 3.29
CA PHE A 75 0.97 36.27 2.54
C PHE A 75 0.80 34.80 2.22
N GLY A 76 1.16 34.39 1.01
CA GLY A 76 1.04 32.98 0.68
C GLY A 76 1.40 32.64 -0.74
N THR A 77 1.02 31.42 -1.12
CA THR A 77 1.23 30.88 -2.45
C THR A 77 -0.09 30.65 -3.17
N THR A 78 -0.09 30.87 -4.47
CA THR A 78 -1.14 30.48 -5.41
C THR A 78 -0.57 29.52 -6.44
N ASP A 79 -1.45 28.76 -7.09
CA ASP A 79 -1.08 27.83 -8.16
C ASP A 79 -0.07 26.76 -7.71
N PHE A 80 -0.07 26.41 -6.41
CA PHE A 80 0.83 25.40 -5.88
C PHE A 80 0.57 24.06 -6.57
N THR A 81 1.57 23.62 -7.33
CA THR A 81 1.48 22.45 -8.19
C THR A 81 2.67 21.56 -7.97
N ILE A 82 2.39 20.27 -7.72
CA ILE A 82 3.37 19.20 -7.72
C ILE A 82 3.24 18.47 -9.05
N SER A 83 4.29 18.50 -9.86
CA SER A 83 4.33 17.89 -11.19
C SER A 83 5.41 16.80 -11.28
N GLY A 84 5.25 15.89 -12.25
CA GLY A 84 6.12 14.72 -12.42
C GLY A 84 5.63 13.46 -11.69
N GLU A 85 6.47 12.43 -11.65
CA GLU A 85 6.18 11.21 -10.88
C GLU A 85 6.42 11.47 -9.39
N THR A 86 5.40 11.44 -8.54
CA THR A 86 5.57 11.67 -7.10
C THR A 86 6.23 10.48 -6.39
N THR A 87 5.86 9.27 -6.78
CA THR A 87 6.38 8.01 -6.21
C THR A 87 6.31 6.90 -7.24
N LYS A 88 7.39 6.13 -7.35
CA LYS A 88 7.51 4.93 -8.18
C LYS A 88 7.99 3.77 -7.32
N PHE A 89 7.36 2.62 -7.48
CA PHE A 89 7.84 1.36 -6.92
C PHE A 89 8.60 0.59 -8.00
N ASN A 90 9.79 0.10 -7.69
CA ASN A 90 10.61 -0.69 -8.59
C ASN A 90 10.96 -2.04 -7.96
N GLY A 91 10.85 -3.10 -8.75
CA GLY A 91 11.02 -4.48 -8.29
C GLY A 91 9.76 -5.12 -7.69
N SER A 92 9.95 -6.29 -7.12
CA SER A 92 8.88 -7.14 -6.58
C SER A 92 9.03 -7.36 -5.08
N VAL A 93 7.91 -7.45 -4.38
CA VAL A 93 7.87 -8.01 -3.03
C VAL A 93 7.82 -9.52 -3.16
N THR A 94 8.78 -10.22 -2.57
CA THR A 94 8.72 -11.68 -2.40
C THR A 94 8.45 -12.00 -0.94
N LEU A 95 7.48 -12.90 -0.74
CA LEU A 95 7.19 -13.50 0.56
C LEU A 95 7.65 -14.94 0.53
N ASP A 96 8.60 -15.27 1.40
CA ASP A 96 9.09 -16.61 1.66
C ASP A 96 8.63 -17.04 3.04
N ILE A 97 7.94 -18.17 3.10
CA ILE A 97 7.37 -18.73 4.32
C ILE A 97 8.04 -20.08 4.53
N THR A 98 8.83 -20.17 5.61
CA THR A 98 9.51 -21.41 6.00
C THR A 98 9.04 -21.84 7.38
N TYR A 99 8.83 -23.14 7.56
CA TYR A 99 8.56 -23.74 8.86
C TYR A 99 9.70 -24.70 9.24
N ASN A 100 10.29 -24.50 10.42
CA ASN A 100 11.33 -25.38 10.95
C ASN A 100 11.22 -25.48 12.48
N ASN A 101 11.28 -26.70 13.02
CA ASN A 101 11.32 -26.99 14.46
C ASN A 101 10.25 -26.25 15.29
N GLY A 102 9.01 -26.19 14.81
CA GLY A 102 7.90 -25.53 15.51
C GLY A 102 7.79 -24.03 15.29
N VAL A 103 8.73 -23.40 14.58
CA VAL A 103 8.77 -21.96 14.32
C VAL A 103 8.46 -21.68 12.86
N THR A 104 7.54 -20.75 12.59
CA THR A 104 7.30 -20.23 11.25
C THR A 104 8.07 -18.93 11.08
N LEU A 105 8.90 -18.85 10.06
CA LEU A 105 9.56 -17.63 9.62
C LEU A 105 8.88 -17.13 8.35
N VAL A 106 8.50 -15.85 8.36
CA VAL A 106 8.04 -15.14 7.16
C VAL A 106 9.08 -14.08 6.84
N LYS A 107 9.72 -14.21 5.68
CA LYS A 107 10.66 -13.24 5.16
C LYS A 107 10.01 -12.49 4.02
N ALA A 108 10.01 -11.17 4.11
CA ALA A 108 9.50 -10.28 3.07
C ALA A 108 10.63 -9.41 2.53
N THR A 109 10.82 -9.35 1.21
CA THR A 109 11.59 -8.28 0.59
C THR A 109 10.72 -7.05 0.43
N THR A 110 11.32 -5.86 0.52
CA THR A 110 10.65 -4.62 0.12
C THR A 110 11.09 -4.22 -1.28
N PRO A 111 10.22 -3.61 -2.09
CA PRO A 111 10.65 -3.03 -3.36
C PRO A 111 11.50 -1.79 -3.09
N GLU A 112 12.17 -1.31 -4.12
CA GLU A 112 12.75 0.03 -4.13
C GLU A 112 11.61 1.06 -4.23
N ILE A 113 11.69 2.14 -3.45
CA ILE A 113 10.73 3.25 -3.50
C ILE A 113 11.48 4.51 -3.93
N ILE A 114 11.11 5.02 -5.10
CA ILE A 114 11.72 6.23 -5.67
C ILE A 114 10.71 7.37 -5.56
N ILE A 115 10.97 8.32 -4.66
CA ILE A 115 10.28 9.60 -4.59
C ILE A 115 10.80 10.47 -5.74
N GLY A 116 9.91 11.09 -6.52
CA GLY A 116 10.29 11.81 -7.74
C GLY A 116 10.40 10.93 -8.99
N GLY A 117 10.25 9.62 -8.85
CA GLY A 117 10.31 8.65 -9.94
C GLY A 117 11.54 8.82 -10.85
N THR A 118 11.35 8.60 -12.15
CA THR A 118 12.47 8.53 -13.11
C THR A 118 12.99 9.91 -13.51
N THR A 119 12.11 10.90 -13.62
CA THR A 119 12.43 12.25 -14.13
C THR A 119 12.65 13.29 -13.04
N GLY A 120 12.21 13.02 -11.81
CA GLY A 120 12.19 13.98 -10.72
C GLY A 120 10.80 14.59 -10.56
N MET A 121 10.49 14.97 -9.32
CA MET A 121 9.29 15.74 -8.98
C MET A 121 9.65 17.21 -8.88
N ASN A 122 8.76 18.07 -9.36
CA ASN A 122 8.90 19.51 -9.30
C ASN A 122 7.76 20.12 -8.48
N ILE A 123 8.05 21.20 -7.78
CA ILE A 123 7.09 22.04 -7.08
C ILE A 123 7.17 23.44 -7.66
N ASP A 124 6.04 23.92 -8.14
CA ASP A 124 5.85 25.25 -8.70
C ASP A 124 4.81 26.00 -7.88
N ALA A 125 5.07 27.25 -7.53
CA ALA A 125 4.06 28.11 -6.92
C ALA A 125 4.36 29.60 -7.17
N THR A 126 3.32 30.43 -7.19
CA THR A 126 3.45 31.89 -7.24
C THR A 126 3.29 32.48 -5.85
N ILE A 127 4.31 33.19 -5.36
CA ILE A 127 4.29 33.85 -4.05
C ILE A 127 3.63 35.22 -4.19
N LYS A 128 2.63 35.51 -3.35
CA LYS A 128 1.84 36.74 -3.39
C LYS A 128 1.64 37.33 -2.00
N LEU A 129 1.51 38.65 -1.99
CA LEU A 129 0.89 39.41 -0.90
C LEU A 129 -0.50 39.82 -1.38
N GLY A 130 -1.52 39.58 -0.56
CA GLY A 130 -2.91 39.92 -0.84
C GLY A 130 -3.50 40.88 0.19
N THR A 131 -4.62 41.48 -0.18
CA THR A 131 -5.42 42.33 0.72
C THR A 131 -6.48 41.53 1.48
N ASP A 132 -6.65 40.23 1.17
CA ASP A 132 -7.57 39.32 1.84
C ASP A 132 -7.06 37.86 1.85
N ASN A 133 -7.80 36.99 2.54
CA ASN A 133 -7.52 35.56 2.71
C ASN A 133 -7.76 34.71 1.46
N THR A 134 -8.15 35.31 0.34
CA THR A 134 -8.19 34.65 -0.97
C THR A 134 -6.98 35.02 -1.82
N LEU A 135 -6.07 35.84 -1.28
CA LEU A 135 -5.02 36.51 -2.02
C LEU A 135 -5.63 37.23 -3.23
N SER A 136 -6.62 38.09 -2.98
CA SER A 136 -7.11 39.08 -3.95
C SER A 136 -6.36 40.42 -3.80
N GLY A 137 -6.51 41.34 -4.77
CA GLY A 137 -5.83 42.65 -4.73
C GLY A 137 -4.29 42.56 -4.72
N THR A 138 -3.74 41.50 -5.32
CA THR A 138 -2.39 41.03 -4.98
C THR A 138 -1.24 41.78 -5.61
N GLN A 139 -0.14 41.85 -4.87
CA GLN A 139 1.20 42.02 -5.40
C GLN A 139 1.88 40.65 -5.54
N THR A 140 2.33 40.32 -6.75
CA THR A 140 3.19 39.13 -6.93
C THR A 140 4.60 39.45 -6.45
N LEU A 141 5.10 38.66 -5.51
CA LEU A 141 6.43 38.82 -4.92
C LEU A 141 7.48 37.98 -5.65
N GLY A 142 7.07 36.88 -6.28
CA GLY A 142 7.95 36.04 -7.06
C GLY A 142 7.37 34.66 -7.35
N ALA A 143 8.24 33.77 -7.81
CA ALA A 143 7.92 32.37 -8.06
C ALA A 143 8.81 31.46 -7.20
N LEU A 144 8.21 30.41 -6.66
CA LEU A 144 8.90 29.28 -6.06
C LEU A 144 9.03 28.20 -7.12
N TYR A 145 10.27 27.78 -7.36
CA TYR A 145 10.57 26.60 -8.17
C TYR A 145 11.50 25.69 -7.38
N VAL A 146 11.04 24.48 -7.07
CA VAL A 146 11.87 23.41 -6.52
C VAL A 146 11.80 22.25 -7.49
N GLY A 147 12.84 22.12 -8.32
CA GLY A 147 12.90 21.11 -9.37
C GLY A 147 13.79 19.93 -9.04
N GLY A 148 13.48 18.78 -9.63
CA GLY A 148 14.37 17.61 -9.65
C GLY A 148 14.45 16.87 -8.31
N ILE A 149 13.44 17.01 -7.44
CA ILE A 149 13.38 16.28 -6.18
C ILE A 149 13.37 14.79 -6.50
N LYS A 150 14.39 14.10 -5.99
CA LYS A 150 14.53 12.64 -6.07
C LYS A 150 15.08 12.11 -4.76
N ALA A 151 14.45 11.08 -4.24
CA ALA A 151 14.98 10.30 -3.13
C ALA A 151 14.75 8.83 -3.43
N ASP A 152 15.78 8.04 -3.17
CA ASP A 152 15.76 6.59 -3.34
C ASP A 152 15.74 5.93 -1.97
N ILE A 153 14.80 5.02 -1.78
CA ILE A 153 14.74 4.14 -0.63
C ILE A 153 15.06 2.74 -1.16
N PRO A 154 16.27 2.23 -0.91
CA PRO A 154 16.73 0.99 -1.51
C PRO A 154 15.91 -0.21 -1.02
N PRO A 155 15.88 -1.32 -1.79
CA PRO A 155 15.27 -2.57 -1.34
C PRO A 155 15.84 -3.04 -0.01
N GLY A 156 14.96 -3.56 0.84
CA GLY A 156 15.28 -4.06 2.16
C GLY A 156 14.61 -5.40 2.44
N GLN A 157 14.71 -5.83 3.69
CA GLN A 157 14.14 -7.09 4.13
C GLN A 157 13.59 -6.98 5.55
N VAL A 158 12.41 -7.57 5.73
CA VAL A 158 11.76 -7.72 7.04
C VAL A 158 11.63 -9.21 7.32
N THR A 159 12.01 -9.62 8.54
CA THR A 159 11.81 -10.99 9.01
C THR A 159 10.83 -10.99 10.18
N ILE A 160 9.77 -11.76 10.04
CA ILE A 160 8.77 -12.00 11.09
C ILE A 160 8.96 -13.42 11.60
N THR A 161 9.14 -13.56 12.91
CA THR A 161 9.27 -14.86 13.56
C THR A 161 8.02 -15.16 14.36
N LEU A 162 7.30 -16.21 13.99
CA LEU A 162 6.13 -16.70 14.69
C LEU A 162 6.52 -17.93 15.50
N ARG A 163 6.48 -17.83 16.84
CA ARG A 163 6.75 -18.95 17.74
C ARG A 163 5.43 -19.58 18.21
N PRO A 164 5.40 -20.90 18.47
CA PRO A 164 4.24 -21.53 19.04
C PRO A 164 4.04 -20.96 20.46
N TYR A 165 2.79 -20.63 20.81
CA TYR A 165 2.39 -20.00 22.08
C TYR A 165 2.78 -18.52 22.27
N SER A 166 3.15 -17.81 21.21
CA SER A 166 3.31 -16.34 21.26
C SER A 166 1.94 -15.66 21.38
N TYR A 167 1.77 -14.76 22.34
CA TYR A 167 0.59 -13.88 22.42
C TYR A 167 0.67 -12.66 21.46
N GLY A 168 1.66 -12.62 20.55
CA GLY A 168 1.88 -11.50 19.64
C GLY A 168 2.85 -11.79 18.50
N ILE A 169 2.83 -10.93 17.48
CA ILE A 169 3.72 -10.96 16.31
C ILE A 169 4.95 -10.10 16.62
N TYR A 170 6.16 -10.66 16.50
CA TYR A 170 7.41 -9.93 16.67
C TYR A 170 8.20 -9.91 15.35
N GLY A 171 8.62 -8.73 14.92
CA GLY A 171 9.42 -8.53 13.71
C GLY A 171 10.64 -7.63 13.96
N SER A 172 11.71 -7.85 13.21
CA SER A 172 12.88 -6.99 13.16
C SER A 172 13.24 -6.66 11.70
N GLY A 173 13.71 -5.44 11.45
CA GLY A 173 14.11 -4.96 10.13
C GLY A 173 15.50 -4.33 10.20
N LEU A 174 16.27 -4.49 9.13
CA LEU A 174 17.55 -3.80 8.92
C LEU A 174 17.28 -2.66 7.92
N TYR A 175 17.35 -1.42 8.39
CA TYR A 175 17.34 -0.25 7.52
C TYR A 175 18.76 0.01 7.04
N PHE A 176 19.04 -0.16 5.74
CA PHE A 176 20.27 0.35 5.15
C PHE A 176 19.96 1.71 4.51
N ALA A 177 20.13 2.77 5.30
CA ALA A 177 20.36 4.10 4.75
C ALA A 177 21.86 4.27 4.55
N GLN A 178 22.29 4.47 3.31
CA GLN A 178 23.57 5.10 2.98
C GLN A 178 23.26 6.40 2.23
#